data_AF-A0A895YFU3-F1
#
_entry.id   AF-A0A895YFU3-F1
#
_cell.length_a   1.000
_cell.length_b   1.000
_cell.length_c   1.000
_cell.angle_alpha   90.00
_cell.angle_beta   90.00
_cell.angle_gamma   90.00
#
_symmetry.space_group_name_H-M   'P 1'
#
loop_
_entity.id
_entity.type
_entity.pdbx_description
1 polymer ?
#
loop_
_entity_poly.entity_id
_entity_poly.type
_entity_poly.pdbx_seq_one_letter_code
_entity_poly.pdbx_strand_id
1 'polypeptide(L)' 'MTTAEMLRAEGEARGRAAMLVDLLTVKFGPIPPPATQAIHAASRDQLRDWAARALTADTIDQVLPTS' A
#
# COMPACT_ATOMS: atom_id res chain seq x y z
N MET A 1 0.09 -1.37 24.79
CA MET A 1 -0.63 -2.00 23.67
C MET A 1 -0.99 -3.41 24.06
N THR A 2 -2.27 -3.74 24.06
CA THR A 2 -2.81 -5.09 24.29
C THR A 2 -2.75 -5.91 23.01
N THR A 3 -2.74 -7.24 23.11
CA THR A 3 -2.78 -8.14 21.95
C THR A 3 -3.96 -7.85 21.00
N ALA A 4 -5.12 -7.46 21.55
CA ALA A 4 -6.29 -7.10 20.76
C ALA A 4 -6.06 -5.83 19.91
N GLU A 5 -5.35 -4.84 20.45
CA GLU A 5 -4.98 -3.63 19.70
C GLU A 5 -3.98 -3.94 18.60
N MET A 6 -3.03 -4.85 18.83
CA MET A 6 -2.07 -5.31 17.79
C MET A 6 -2.80 -5.98 16.63
N LEU A 7 -3.74 -6.88 16.93
CA LEU A 7 -4.48 -7.62 15.92
C LEU A 7 -5.36 -6.70 15.06
N ARG A 8 -6.06 -5.74 15.68
CA ARG A 8 -6.81 -4.73 14.92
C ARG A 8 -5.89 -3.87 14.06
N ALA A 9 -4.78 -3.43 14.64
CA ALA A 9 -3.79 -2.61 13.95
C ALA A 9 -3.24 -3.30 12.70
N GLU A 10 -2.93 -4.59 12.81
CA GLU A 10 -2.45 -5.43 11.72
C GLU A 10 -3.53 -5.68 10.67
N GLY A 11 -4.78 -5.95 11.09
CA GLY A 11 -5.92 -6.11 10.19
C GLY A 11 -6.17 -4.86 9.34
N GLU A 12 -6.10 -3.68 9.95
CA GLU A 12 -6.23 -2.40 9.24
C GLU A 12 -5.09 -2.18 8.23
N ALA A 13 -3.85 -2.50 8.60
CA ALA A 13 -2.71 -2.38 7.70
C ALA A 13 -2.86 -3.29 6.48
N ARG A 14 -3.24 -4.57 6.70
CA ARG A 14 -3.49 -5.54 5.63
C ARG A 14 -4.64 -5.09 4.71
N GLY A 15 -5.74 -4.59 5.28
CA GLY A 15 -6.86 -4.07 4.51
C GLY A 15 -6.49 -2.87 3.64
N ARG A 16 -5.70 -1.92 4.17
CA ARG A 16 -5.18 -0.79 3.38
C ARG A 16 -4.22 -1.22 2.28
N ALA A 17 -3.35 -2.20 2.56
CA ALA A 17 -2.43 -2.73 1.57
C ALA A 17 -3.19 -3.35 0.38
N ALA A 18 -4.21 -4.18 0.66
CA ALA A 18 -5.06 -4.77 -0.39
C ALA A 18 -5.76 -3.69 -1.23
N MET A 19 -6.38 -2.70 -0.57
CA MET A 19 -7.03 -1.58 -1.26
C MET A 19 -6.07 -0.76 -2.14
N LEU A 20 -4.83 -0.56 -1.68
CA LEU A 20 -3.83 0.15 -2.47
C LEU A 20 -3.41 -0.66 -3.70
N VAL A 21 -3.23 -1.98 -3.57
CA VAL A 21 -2.95 -2.87 -4.72
C VAL A 21 -4.08 -2.79 -5.75
N ASP A 22 -5.34 -2.84 -5.33
CA ASP A 22 -6.49 -2.73 -6.22
C ASP A 22 -6.51 -1.37 -6.94
N LEU A 23 -6.33 -0.28 -6.20
CA LEU A 23 -6.28 1.08 -6.77
C LEU A 23 -5.17 1.21 -7.82
N LEU A 24 -3.96 0.76 -7.50
CA LEU A 24 -2.83 0.83 -8.42
C LEU A 24 -3.05 -0.07 -9.63
N THR A 25 -3.66 -1.24 -9.44
CA THR A 25 -3.99 -2.15 -10.54
C THR A 25 -4.99 -1.53 -11.50
N VAL A 26 -6.00 -0.83 -10.99
CA VAL A 26 -6.97 -0.10 -11.81
C VAL A 26 -6.30 1.05 -12.57
N LYS A 27 -5.39 1.79 -11.93
CA LYS A 27 -4.77 2.97 -12.53
C LYS A 27 -3.66 2.64 -13.54
N PHE A 28 -2.81 1.68 -13.21
CA PHE A 28 -1.56 1.39 -13.94
C PHE A 28 -1.55 0.01 -14.62
N GLY A 29 -2.56 -0.82 -14.37
CA GLY A 29 -2.58 -2.22 -14.82
C GLY A 29 -1.85 -3.15 -13.85
N PRO A 30 -1.56 -4.40 -14.25
CA PRO A 30 -0.97 -5.42 -13.38
C PRO A 30 0.31 -4.95 -12.68
N ILE A 31 0.31 -5.06 -11.35
CA ILE A 31 1.41 -4.61 -10.49
C ILE A 31 2.48 -5.70 -10.41
N PRO A 32 3.77 -5.38 -10.64
CA PRO A 32 4.83 -6.38 -10.59
C PRO A 32 4.99 -6.94 -9.16
N PRO A 33 5.34 -8.22 -9.00
CA PRO A 33 5.42 -8.86 -7.67
C PRO A 33 6.28 -8.14 -6.62
N PRO A 34 7.42 -7.50 -6.97
CA PRO A 34 8.21 -6.72 -6.00
C PRO A 34 7.43 -5.54 -5.41
N ALA A 35 6.63 -4.85 -6.23
CA ALA A 35 5.81 -3.72 -5.80
C ALA A 35 4.69 -4.18 -4.84
N THR A 36 4.02 -5.29 -5.17
CA THR A 36 2.98 -5.88 -4.29
C THR A 36 3.57 -6.29 -2.94
N GLN A 37 4.77 -6.89 -2.92
CA GLN A 37 5.48 -7.22 -1.67
C GLN A 37 5.82 -5.99 -0.85
N ALA A 38 6.31 -4.91 -1.48
CA ALA A 38 6.58 -3.65 -0.79
C ALA A 38 5.31 -3.06 -0.17
N ILE A 39 4.17 -3.14 -0.86
CA ILE A 39 2.86 -2.70 -0.35
C ILE A 39 2.42 -3.53 0.86
N HIS A 40 2.56 -4.85 0.82
CA HIS A 40 2.19 -5.69 1.98
C HIS A 40 3.11 -5.52 3.19
N ALA A 41 4.38 -5.16 2.98
CA ALA A 41 5.34 -4.90 4.05
C ALA A 41 5.28 -3.47 4.61
N ALA A 42 4.55 -2.57 3.95
CA ALA A 42 4.51 -1.16 4.31
C ALA A 42 3.73 -0.90 5.61
N SER A 43 4.20 0.09 6.36
CA SER A 43 3.46 0.62 7.51
C SER A 43 2.18 1.34 7.07
N ARG A 44 1.23 1.52 7.99
CA ARG A 44 -0.02 2.27 7.70
C ARG A 44 0.23 3.70 7.21
N ASP A 45 1.25 4.37 7.70
CA ASP A 45 1.57 5.73 7.28
C ASP A 45 2.11 5.74 5.86
N GLN A 46 3.02 4.81 5.52
CA GLN A 46 3.48 4.63 4.14
C GLN A 46 2.32 4.32 3.19
N LEU A 47 1.42 3.40 3.58
CA LEU A 47 0.23 3.06 2.78
C LEU A 47 -0.69 4.26 2.55
N ARG A 48 -0.90 5.10 3.56
CA ARG A 48 -1.68 6.34 3.43
C ARG A 48 -1.01 7.31 2.46
N ASP A 49 0.30 7.51 2.61
CA ASP A 49 1.05 8.46 1.80
C ASP A 49 1.11 8.00 0.34
N TRP A 50 1.27 6.70 0.09
CA TRP A 50 1.20 6.11 -1.25
C TRP A 50 -0.19 6.20 -1.87
N ALA A 51 -1.25 5.98 -1.10
CA ALA A 51 -2.62 6.17 -1.60
C ALA A 51 -2.87 7.62 -2.06
N ALA A 52 -2.36 8.60 -1.31
CA ALA A 52 -2.45 10.01 -1.70
C ALA A 52 -1.63 10.30 -2.98
N ARG A 53 -0.39 9.81 -3.07
CA ARG A 53 0.46 9.96 -4.27
C ARG A 53 -0.14 9.30 -5.50
N ALA A 54 -0.81 8.15 -5.33
CA ALA A 54 -1.46 7.42 -6.41
C ALA A 54 -2.54 8.24 -7.11
N LEU A 55 -3.10 9.28 -6.50
CA LEU A 55 -4.10 10.15 -7.14
C LEU A 55 -3.47 11.04 -8.23
N THR A 56 -2.22 11.44 -8.07
CA THR A 56 -1.56 12.41 -8.95
C THR A 56 -0.39 11.84 -9.76
N ALA A 57 0.14 10.67 -9.36
CA ALA A 57 1.27 10.04 -10.03
C ALA A 57 0.91 9.52 -11.44
N ASP A 58 1.81 9.69 -12.40
CA ASP A 58 1.69 9.17 -13.76
C ASP A 58 2.23 7.73 -13.89
N THR A 59 3.09 7.31 -12.95
CA THR A 59 3.66 5.95 -12.94
C THR A 59 3.68 5.34 -11.53
N ILE A 60 3.80 4.02 -11.46
CA ILE A 60 3.89 3.30 -10.19
C ILE A 60 5.16 3.66 -9.40
N ASP A 61 6.29 3.93 -10.08
CA ASP A 61 7.56 4.29 -9.45
C ASP A 61 7.50 5.67 -8.76
N GLN A 62 6.60 6.56 -9.19
CA GLN A 62 6.35 7.83 -8.50
C GLN A 62 5.54 7.63 -7.22
N VAL A 63 4.80 6.53 -7.11
CA VAL A 63 4.04 6.16 -5.90
C VAL A 63 4.94 5.45 -4.91
N LEU A 64 5.61 4.39 -5.35
CA LEU A 64 6.41 3.49 -4.54
C LEU A 64 7.88 3.93 -4.56
N PRO A 65 8.45 4.40 -3.44
CA PRO A 65 9.84 4.79 -3.40
C PRO A 65 10.73 3.58 -3.70
N THR A 66 11.61 3.72 -4.69
CA THR A 66 12.67 2.75 -4.99
C THR A 66 13.64 2.75 -3.81
N SER A 67 13.64 1.70 -2.99
CA SER A 67 14.65 1.46 -1.94
C SER A 67 15.68 0.46 -2.42
#